data_AF-A0A0G2JQV2-F1
#
_entry.id   AF-A0A0G2JQV2-F1
#
_cell.length_a   1.000
_cell.length_b   1.000
_cell.length_c   1.000
_cell.angle_alpha   90.00
_cell.angle_beta   90.00
_cell.angle_gamma   90.00
#
_symmetry.space_group_name_H-M   'P 1'
#
loop_
_entity.id
_entity.type
_entity.pdbx_description
1 polymer ?
#
loop_
_entity_poly.entity_id
_entity_poly.type
_entity_poly.pdbx_seq_one_letter_code
_entity_poly.pdbx_strand_id
1 'polypeptide(L)'
;MLVQFFQRTLDSLLLLGKSKEAEIKRINKELANIRSKFKGDKALDGYSKKKYVCKLLFIFLLGHDIDFGHMEAVNLLSSNRYTEKQIGYLFISVLVNSNSELIRLINNAIKNDLASRNPTFMGLALHCIASVGSREMA
;
A
#
# COMPACT_ATOMS: atom_id res chain seq x y z
N MET A 1 3.94 5.33 -14.95
CA MET A 1 4.72 5.51 -13.71
C MET A 1 4.53 4.35 -12.72
N LEU A 2 3.30 3.99 -12.33
CA LEU A 2 3.04 2.76 -11.53
C LEU A 2 3.55 1.50 -12.23
N VAL A 3 3.27 1.32 -13.52
CA VAL A 3 3.77 0.18 -14.31
C VAL A 3 5.30 0.12 -14.34
N GLN A 4 6.02 1.24 -14.46
CA GLN A 4 7.49 1.26 -14.41
C GLN A 4 8.04 0.99 -13.01
N PHE A 5 7.33 1.40 -11.95
CA PHE A 5 7.72 1.10 -10.57
C PHE A 5 7.46 -0.37 -10.23
N PHE A 6 6.34 -0.91 -10.70
CA PHE A 6 6.05 -2.35 -10.70
C PHE A 6 7.10 -3.10 -11.50
N GLN A 7 7.46 -2.66 -12.71
CA GLN A 7 8.49 -3.28 -13.53
C GLN A 7 9.86 -3.29 -12.83
N ARG A 8 10.29 -2.19 -12.21
CA ARG A 8 11.55 -2.17 -11.43
C ARG A 8 11.51 -3.05 -10.19
N THR A 9 10.34 -3.19 -9.56
CA THR A 9 10.13 -4.07 -8.40
C THR A 9 10.09 -5.53 -8.84
N LEU A 10 9.47 -5.81 -9.99
CA LEU A 10 9.43 -7.08 -10.71
C LEU A 10 10.85 -7.49 -11.13
N ASP A 11 11.63 -6.60 -11.74
CA ASP A 11 13.03 -6.84 -12.09
C ASP A 11 13.89 -7.08 -10.83
N SER A 12 13.62 -6.34 -9.75
CA SER A 12 14.29 -6.54 -8.45
C SER A 12 13.94 -7.87 -7.78
N LEU A 13 12.71 -8.39 -7.93
CA LEU A 13 12.22 -9.56 -7.20
C LEU A 13 12.26 -10.85 -8.04
N LEU A 14 11.83 -10.81 -9.30
CA LEU A 14 11.59 -11.97 -10.17
C LEU A 14 12.79 -12.35 -11.06
N LEU A 15 13.67 -11.43 -11.49
CA LEU A 15 14.77 -11.77 -12.41
C LEU A 15 15.93 -12.61 -11.80
N LEU A 16 15.78 -13.17 -10.60
CA LEU A 16 16.77 -14.04 -9.96
C LEU A 16 16.23 -15.41 -9.51
N GLY A 17 14.94 -15.71 -9.76
CA GLY A 17 14.31 -16.96 -9.34
C GLY A 17 14.58 -18.10 -10.31
N LYS A 18 15.66 -18.88 -10.11
CA LYS A 18 15.89 -20.14 -10.83
C LYS A 18 14.94 -21.28 -10.39
N SER A 19 14.19 -21.12 -9.30
CA SER A 19 13.08 -22.01 -8.87
C SER A 19 12.09 -21.27 -7.95
N LYS A 20 10.89 -21.87 -7.76
CA LYS A 20 9.84 -21.36 -6.85
C LYS A 20 10.31 -21.26 -5.39
N GLU A 21 11.15 -22.19 -4.92
CA GLU A 21 11.68 -22.13 -3.55
C GLU A 21 12.58 -20.90 -3.32
N ALA A 22 13.39 -20.53 -4.32
CA ALA A 22 14.28 -19.38 -4.22
C ALA A 22 13.49 -18.06 -4.15
N GLU A 23 12.37 -17.98 -4.88
CA GLU A 23 11.45 -16.84 -4.83
C GLU A 23 10.82 -16.68 -3.45
N ILE A 24 10.24 -17.74 -2.90
CA ILE A 24 9.61 -17.73 -1.55
C ILE A 24 10.63 -17.29 -0.49
N LYS A 25 11.86 -17.83 -0.54
CA LYS A 25 12.92 -17.46 0.40
C LYS A 25 13.28 -15.98 0.31
N ARG A 26 13.29 -15.41 -0.90
CA ARG A 26 13.58 -13.99 -1.12
C ARG A 26 12.45 -13.09 -0.64
N ILE A 27 11.20 -13.48 -0.90
CA ILE A 27 10.01 -12.77 -0.42
C ILE A 27 10.00 -12.74 1.11
N ASN A 28 10.22 -13.88 1.77
CA ASN A 28 10.28 -13.95 3.24
C ASN A 28 11.39 -13.07 3.83
N LYS A 29 12.56 -13.04 3.20
CA LYS A 29 13.65 -12.15 3.60
C LYS A 29 13.26 -10.67 3.46
N GLU A 30 12.57 -10.31 2.38
CA GLU A 30 12.11 -8.95 2.16
C GLU A 30 11.01 -8.55 3.15
N LEU A 31 10.03 -9.43 3.42
CA LEU A 31 8.98 -9.20 4.42
C LEU A 31 9.58 -8.97 5.81
N ALA A 32 10.56 -9.78 6.22
CA ALA A 32 11.26 -9.62 7.48
C ALA A 32 12.00 -8.26 7.56
N ASN A 33 12.66 -7.85 6.48
CA ASN A 33 13.31 -6.55 6.40
C ASN A 33 12.31 -5.40 6.52
N ILE A 34 11.20 -5.43 5.76
CA ILE A 34 10.16 -4.39 5.83
C ILE A 34 9.57 -4.31 7.24
N ARG A 35 9.26 -5.45 7.85
CA ARG A 35 8.72 -5.53 9.21
C ARG A 35 9.67 -4.91 10.23
N SER A 36 10.97 -5.18 10.12
CA SER A 36 11.99 -4.54 10.96
C SER A 36 12.04 -3.03 10.77
N LYS A 37 11.91 -2.53 9.54
CA LYS A 37 11.90 -1.09 9.24
C LYS A 37 10.66 -0.38 9.78
N PHE A 38 9.50 -1.03 9.80
CA PHE A 38 8.27 -0.47 10.36
C PHE A 38 8.27 -0.46 11.90
N LYS A 39 8.94 -1.43 12.53
CA LYS A 39 9.08 -1.51 14.00
C LYS A 39 10.24 -0.69 14.58
N GLY A 40 11.09 -0.10 13.75
CA GLY A 40 12.26 0.63 14.23
C GLY A 40 11.88 1.93 14.97
N ASP A 41 12.71 2.34 15.92
CA ASP A 41 12.48 3.56 16.74
C ASP A 41 12.47 4.86 15.92
N LYS A 42 13.07 4.85 14.72
CA LYS A 42 13.08 5.99 13.81
C LYS A 42 11.88 5.94 12.88
N ALA A 43 11.02 6.95 12.99
CA ALA A 43 9.92 7.15 12.05
C ALA A 43 10.47 7.24 10.61
N LEU A 44 9.95 6.39 9.73
CA LEU A 44 10.27 6.41 8.31
C LEU A 44 9.70 7.66 7.65
N ASP A 45 10.49 8.27 6.78
CA ASP A 45 10.04 9.37 5.93
C ASP A 45 9.00 8.89 4.89
N GLY A 46 8.24 9.83 4.33
CA GLY A 46 7.16 9.52 3.37
C GLY A 46 7.61 8.73 2.14
N TYR A 47 8.83 8.98 1.65
CA TYR A 47 9.36 8.27 0.48
C TYR A 47 9.68 6.81 0.82
N SER A 48 10.34 6.54 1.95
CA SER A 48 10.64 5.17 2.40
C SER A 48 9.36 4.40 2.70
N LYS A 49 8.40 5.04 3.39
CA LYS A 49 7.11 4.43 3.71
C LYS A 49 6.35 4.02 2.44
N LYS A 50 6.24 4.94 1.47
CA LYS A 50 5.66 4.67 0.14
C LYS A 50 6.34 3.49 -0.55
N LYS A 51 7.68 3.46 -0.57
CA LYS A 51 8.46 2.39 -1.19
C LYS A 51 8.13 1.02 -0.58
N TYR A 52 8.07 0.92 0.75
CA TYR A 52 7.80 -0.34 1.43
C TYR A 52 6.34 -0.78 1.31
N VAL A 53 5.38 0.14 1.43
CA VAL A 53 3.96 -0.18 1.20
C VAL A 53 3.74 -0.69 -0.24
N CYS A 54 4.41 -0.10 -1.23
CA CYS A 54 4.34 -0.56 -2.61
C CYS A 54 4.95 -1.97 -2.79
N LYS A 55 6.03 -2.31 -2.08
CA LYS A 55 6.59 -3.67 -2.06
C LYS A 55 5.61 -4.68 -1.46
N LEU A 56 4.94 -4.34 -0.38
CA LEU A 56 3.92 -5.21 0.23
C LEU A 56 2.75 -5.46 -0.72
N LEU A 57 2.24 -4.41 -1.37
CA LEU A 57 1.21 -4.54 -2.40
C LEU A 57 1.65 -5.48 -3.53
N PHE A 58 2.90 -5.35 -3.98
CA PHE A 58 3.44 -6.22 -5.02
C PHE A 58 3.50 -7.68 -4.57
N ILE A 59 3.97 -7.96 -3.36
CA ILE A 59 4.01 -9.32 -2.80
C ILE A 59 2.60 -9.90 -2.69
N PHE A 60 1.61 -9.09 -2.28
CA PHE A 60 0.21 -9.48 -2.28
C PHE A 60 -0.31 -9.87 -3.66
N LEU A 61 0.01 -9.09 -4.68
CA LEU A 61 -0.39 -9.38 -6.07
C LEU A 61 0.29 -10.62 -6.67
N LEU A 62 1.42 -11.07 -6.10
CA LEU A 62 2.02 -12.36 -6.42
C LEU A 62 1.29 -13.56 -5.77
N GLY A 63 0.30 -13.31 -4.91
CA GLY A 63 -0.48 -14.34 -4.23
C GLY A 63 0.04 -14.71 -2.84
N HIS A 64 0.89 -13.87 -2.23
CA HIS A 64 1.34 -14.08 -0.86
C HIS A 64 0.55 -13.22 0.12
N ASP A 65 0.15 -13.80 1.24
CA ASP A 65 -0.60 -13.07 2.27
C ASP A 65 0.24 -11.99 2.97
N ILE A 66 -0.41 -10.87 3.28
CA ILE A 66 0.18 -9.72 3.98
C ILE A 66 -0.64 -9.42 5.23
N ASP A 67 -0.04 -9.59 6.40
CA ASP A 67 -0.64 -9.40 7.73
C ASP A 67 -0.22 -8.09 8.43
N PHE A 68 0.56 -7.24 7.77
CA PHE A 68 1.09 -6.00 8.35
C PHE A 68 1.19 -4.86 7.32
N GLY A 69 1.64 -3.68 7.75
CA GLY A 69 1.83 -2.52 6.85
C GLY A 69 0.58 -1.68 6.60
N HIS A 70 -0.56 -2.06 7.18
CA HIS A 70 -1.84 -1.39 6.96
C HIS A 70 -1.85 0.02 7.60
N MET A 71 -1.31 0.16 8.80
CA MET A 71 -1.17 1.47 9.46
C MET A 71 -0.25 2.41 8.68
N GLU A 72 0.82 1.88 8.09
CA GLU A 72 1.73 2.64 7.24
C GLU A 72 1.03 3.12 5.96
N ALA A 73 0.17 2.28 5.36
CA ALA A 73 -0.65 2.70 4.23
C ALA A 73 -1.66 3.80 4.62
N VAL A 74 -2.33 3.66 5.77
CA VAL A 74 -3.24 4.70 6.29
C VAL A 74 -2.50 6.02 6.54
N ASN A 75 -1.29 5.97 7.10
CA ASN A 75 -0.47 7.16 7.30
C ASN A 75 -0.12 7.87 5.98
N LEU A 76 0.02 7.14 4.87
CA LEU A 76 0.26 7.74 3.56
C LEU A 76 -0.97 8.50 3.03
N LEU A 77 -2.19 8.12 3.45
CA LEU A 77 -3.42 8.83 3.10
C LEU A 77 -3.44 10.24 3.66
N SER A 78 -2.75 10.51 4.78
CA SER A 78 -2.65 11.85 5.36
C SER A 78 -1.54 12.72 4.74
N SER A 79 -0.73 12.18 3.82
CA SER A 79 0.36 12.94 3.19
C SER A 79 -0.17 14.02 2.25
N ASN A 80 0.52 15.15 2.14
CA ASN A 80 0.22 16.17 1.12
C ASN A 80 0.84 15.86 -0.26
N ARG A 81 1.55 14.73 -0.40
CA ARG A 81 2.18 14.34 -1.66
C ARG A 81 1.29 13.35 -2.40
N TYR A 82 0.92 13.70 -3.64
CA TYR A 82 0.09 12.85 -4.50
C TYR A 82 0.61 11.41 -4.59
N THR A 83 1.89 11.21 -4.87
CA THR A 83 2.45 9.85 -5.04
C THR A 83 2.41 9.01 -3.76
N GLU A 84 2.37 9.64 -2.59
CA GLU A 84 2.25 8.96 -1.30
C GLU A 84 0.79 8.56 -1.06
N LYS A 85 -0.15 9.52 -1.17
CA LYS A 85 -1.60 9.25 -1.09
C LYS A 85 -2.03 8.17 -2.08
N GLN A 86 -1.58 8.25 -3.33
CA GLN A 86 -1.95 7.31 -4.39
C GLN A 86 -1.60 5.87 -4.02
N ILE A 87 -0.41 5.63 -3.45
CA ILE A 87 0.00 4.29 -3.02
C ILE A 87 -0.78 3.84 -1.79
N GLY A 88 -1.06 4.73 -0.84
CA GLY A 88 -1.93 4.44 0.30
C GLY A 88 -3.33 4.02 -0.16
N TYR A 89 -3.97 4.82 -1.02
CA TYR A 89 -5.30 4.55 -1.56
C TYR A 89 -5.34 3.25 -2.36
N LEU A 90 -4.31 2.96 -3.18
CA LEU A 90 -4.24 1.70 -3.91
C LEU A 90 -4.10 0.50 -2.96
N PHE A 91 -3.25 0.61 -1.94
CA PHE A 91 -3.06 -0.46 -0.96
C PHE A 91 -4.35 -0.79 -0.23
N ILE A 92 -5.06 0.22 0.27
CA ILE A 92 -6.33 0.00 0.97
C ILE A 92 -7.38 -0.57 0.02
N SER A 93 -7.55 -0.04 -1.21
CA SER A 93 -8.55 -0.56 -2.16
C SER A 93 -8.35 -2.03 -2.47
N VAL A 94 -7.11 -2.52 -2.43
CA VAL A 94 -6.80 -3.94 -2.67
C VAL A 94 -6.93 -4.77 -1.38
N LEU A 95 -6.30 -4.35 -0.29
CA LEU A 95 -6.18 -5.10 0.96
C LEU A 95 -7.11 -4.61 2.09
N VAL A 96 -8.30 -4.07 1.79
CA VAL A 96 -9.28 -3.69 2.84
C VAL A 96 -9.50 -4.88 3.77
N ASN A 97 -9.22 -4.67 5.05
CA ASN A 97 -9.43 -5.61 6.13
C ASN A 97 -10.59 -5.12 7.00
N SER A 98 -11.41 -6.02 7.55
CA SER A 98 -12.57 -5.73 8.42
C SER A 98 -12.22 -5.15 9.80
N ASN A 99 -11.00 -4.62 9.98
CA ASN A 99 -10.58 -3.97 11.21
C ASN A 99 -11.27 -2.60 11.34
N SER A 100 -12.20 -2.50 12.30
CA SER A 100 -13.03 -1.32 12.53
C SER A 100 -12.24 -0.03 12.80
N GLU A 101 -11.06 -0.13 13.43
CA GLU A 101 -10.22 1.03 13.68
C GLU A 101 -9.59 1.57 12.39
N LEU A 102 -9.07 0.69 11.55
CA LEU A 102 -8.49 1.06 10.25
C LEU A 102 -9.56 1.68 9.35
N ILE A 103 -10.75 1.08 9.29
CA ILE A 103 -11.88 1.59 8.51
C ILE A 103 -12.24 3.01 8.97
N ARG A 104 -12.27 3.27 10.27
CA ARG A 104 -12.53 4.62 10.81
C ARG A 104 -11.47 5.63 10.35
N LEU A 105 -10.18 5.26 10.40
CA LEU A 105 -9.10 6.15 9.95
C LEU A 105 -9.14 6.42 8.45
N ILE A 106 -9.42 5.39 7.64
CA ILE A 106 -9.61 5.49 6.20
C ILE A 106 -10.77 6.43 5.88
N ASN A 107 -11.93 6.25 6.53
CA ASN A 107 -13.10 7.11 6.34
C ASN A 107 -12.81 8.57 6.70
N ASN A 108 -12.02 8.83 7.74
CA ASN A 108 -11.59 10.18 8.08
C ASN A 108 -10.66 10.77 7.02
N ALA A 109 -9.71 9.99 6.48
CA ALA A 109 -8.84 10.44 5.40
C ALA A 109 -9.61 10.76 4.12
N ILE A 110 -10.57 9.90 3.75
CA ILE A 110 -11.49 10.12 2.61
C ILE A 110 -12.29 11.40 2.80
N LYS A 111 -12.89 11.61 3.98
CA LYS A 111 -13.65 12.84 4.27
C LYS A 111 -12.79 14.09 4.12
N ASN A 112 -11.56 14.05 4.64
CA ASN A 112 -10.62 15.18 4.52
C ASN A 112 -10.24 15.47 3.06
N ASP A 113 -10.02 14.42 2.25
CA ASP A 113 -9.66 14.59 0.84
C ASP A 113 -10.84 15.05 -0.03
N LEU A 114 -12.07 14.60 0.28
CA LEU A 114 -13.30 15.11 -0.34
C LEU A 114 -13.61 16.56 0.02
N ALA A 115 -13.29 16.97 1.26
CA ALA A 115 -13.43 18.36 1.70
C ALA A 115 -12.30 19.26 1.18
N SER A 116 -11.23 18.69 0.63
CA SER A 116 -10.12 19.45 0.08
C SER A 116 -10.54 20.16 -1.22
N ARG A 117 -9.96 21.34 -1.49
CA ARG A 117 -10.14 22.03 -2.79
C ARG A 117 -9.26 21.47 -3.90
N ASN A 118 -8.61 20.32 -3.67
CA ASN A 118 -7.71 19.71 -4.64
C ASN A 118 -8.46 18.60 -5.40
N PRO A 119 -8.80 18.82 -6.69
CA PRO A 119 -9.57 17.85 -7.46
C PRO A 119 -8.85 16.50 -7.61
N THR A 120 -7.51 16.50 -7.55
CA THR A 120 -6.72 15.25 -7.59
C THR A 120 -6.95 14.40 -6.34
N PHE A 121 -6.99 15.01 -5.16
CA PHE A 121 -7.19 14.28 -3.90
C PHE A 121 -8.65 13.84 -3.75
N MET A 122 -9.59 14.69 -4.15
CA MET A 122 -11.00 14.32 -4.24
C MET A 122 -11.19 13.10 -5.17
N GLY A 123 -10.55 13.10 -6.35
CA GLY A 123 -10.62 11.99 -7.30
C GLY A 123 -10.06 10.68 -6.74
N LEU A 124 -8.96 10.71 -5.99
CA LEU A 124 -8.41 9.53 -5.32
C LEU A 124 -9.40 8.97 -4.28
N ALA A 125 -10.00 9.84 -3.47
CA ALA A 125 -10.98 9.43 -2.46
C ALA A 125 -12.25 8.83 -3.10
N LEU A 126 -12.79 9.47 -4.14
CA LEU A 126 -13.96 8.97 -4.88
C LEU A 126 -13.69 7.62 -5.54
N HIS A 127 -12.52 7.44 -6.15
CA HIS A 127 -12.14 6.15 -6.73
C HIS A 127 -12.03 5.07 -5.64
N CYS A 128 -11.44 5.40 -4.49
CA CYS A 128 -11.41 4.45 -3.36
C CYS A 128 -12.82 4.03 -2.93
N ILE A 129 -13.75 4.97 -2.78
CA ILE A 129 -15.15 4.65 -2.42
C ILE A 129 -15.78 3.73 -3.46
N ALA A 130 -15.63 4.03 -4.75
CA ALA A 130 -16.18 3.20 -5.83
C ALA A 130 -15.57 1.78 -5.86
N SER A 131 -14.27 1.67 -5.60
CA SER A 131 -13.54 0.39 -5.61
C SER A 131 -13.83 -0.48 -4.39
N VAL A 132 -14.02 0.13 -3.21
CA VAL A 132 -14.34 -0.61 -1.98
C VAL A 132 -15.82 -0.96 -1.97
N GLY A 133 -16.70 0.03 -2.16
CA GLY A 133 -18.16 -0.12 -2.13
C GLY A 133 -18.72 -1.14 -3.13
N SER A 134 -18.04 -1.38 -4.25
CA SER A 134 -18.43 -2.44 -5.20
C SER A 134 -18.16 -3.86 -4.67
N ARG A 135 -17.24 -4.02 -3.72
CA ARG A 135 -16.90 -5.30 -3.09
C ARG A 135 -17.87 -5.70 -2.00
N GLU A 136 -18.48 -4.75 -1.29
CA GLU A 136 -19.58 -5.05 -0.35
C GLU A 136 -20.94 -5.28 -1.05
N MET A 137 -21.06 -4.93 -2.34
CA MET A 137 -22.27 -5.13 -3.15
C MET A 137 -22.23 -6.38 -4.05
N ALA A 138 -21.14 -7.15 -4.05
CA ALA A 138 -20.96 -8.39 -4.81
C ALA A 138 -20.98 -9.61 -3.88
#